data_AF-A0A660MIP7-F1
#
_entry.id   AF-A0A660MIP7-F1
#
_cell.length_a   1.000
_cell.length_b   1.000
_cell.length_c   1.000
_cell.angle_alpha   90.00
_cell.angle_beta   90.00
_cell.angle_gamma   90.00
#
_symmetry.space_group_name_H-M   'P 1'
#
loop_
_entity.id
_entity.type
_entity.pdbx_description
1 polymer ?
#
loop_
_entity_poly.entity_id
_entity_poly.type
_entity_poly.pdbx_seq_one_letter_code
_entity_poly.pdbx_strand_id
1 'polypeptide(L)'
;MTRQIPPYPAWPVFWKFSICGILLGITPGVIVGLLLQGIPDLAQSLLILPACLIIPSALLAAAIIAKCRIYRDSDGILTATAISVVSGMVCAYIAYAVLSLYANHHGGKSDGDLANVFTIIVVALGIPAGWITAFFTLPAKPVPPEEH
;
A
#
# COMPACT_ATOMS: atom_id res chain seq x y z
N MET A 1 23.18 -19.64 30.93
CA MET A 1 23.18 -18.29 30.34
C MET A 1 21.87 -18.10 29.59
N THR A 2 20.95 -17.28 30.10
CA THR A 2 19.67 -16.98 29.42
C THR A 2 19.96 -16.06 28.22
N ARG A 3 19.99 -16.64 27.02
CA ARG A 3 20.19 -15.88 25.78
C ARG A 3 18.89 -15.13 25.47
N GLN A 4 18.92 -13.80 25.63
CA GLN A 4 17.78 -12.93 25.32
C GLN A 4 17.49 -13.01 23.81
N ILE A 5 16.28 -13.46 23.44
CA ILE A 5 15.79 -13.35 22.08
C ILE A 5 15.71 -11.85 21.76
N PRO A 6 16.36 -11.36 20.69
CA PRO A 6 16.33 -9.94 20.37
C PRO A 6 14.88 -9.51 20.14
N PRO A 7 14.45 -8.39 20.76
CA PRO A 7 13.09 -7.90 20.62
C PRO A 7 12.77 -7.59 19.15
N TYR A 8 11.52 -7.81 18.76
CA TYR A 8 11.05 -7.52 17.39
C TYR A 8 11.40 -6.07 17.00
N PRO A 9 12.06 -5.83 15.85
CA PRO A 9 12.49 -4.51 15.43
C PRO A 9 11.32 -3.69 14.86
N ALA A 10 10.31 -3.40 15.69
CA ALA A 10 9.08 -2.74 15.28
C ALA A 10 9.31 -1.40 14.57
N TRP A 11 10.23 -0.58 15.09
CA TRP A 11 10.53 0.75 14.56
C TRP A 11 11.23 0.70 13.19
N PRO A 12 12.31 -0.08 13.00
CA PRO A 12 12.88 -0.30 11.67
C PRO A 12 11.89 -0.89 10.66
N VAL A 13 11.05 -1.84 11.06
CA VAL A 13 10.06 -2.46 10.16
C VAL A 13 9.02 -1.43 9.73
N PHE A 14 8.52 -0.62 10.67
CA PHE A 14 7.58 0.45 10.37
C PHE A 14 8.10 1.39 9.28
N TRP A 15 9.33 1.91 9.43
CA TRP A 15 9.91 2.83 8.46
C TRP A 15 10.20 2.17 7.12
N LYS A 16 10.80 0.97 7.12
CA LYS A 16 11.10 0.23 5.87
C LYS A 16 9.84 -0.08 5.09
N PHE A 17 8.80 -0.59 5.78
CA PHE A 17 7.52 -0.92 5.14
C PHE A 17 6.82 0.34 4.63
N SER A 18 6.80 1.43 5.39
CA SER A 18 6.19 2.69 4.97
C SER A 18 6.87 3.27 3.73
N ILE A 19 8.21 3.32 3.72
CA ILE A 19 8.98 3.87 2.59
C ILE A 19 8.74 3.04 1.33
N CYS A 20 8.85 1.71 1.41
CA CYS A 20 8.60 0.83 0.27
C CYS A 20 7.15 0.88 -0.20
N GLY A 21 6.19 0.91 0.73
CA GLY A 21 4.77 1.02 0.42
C GLY A 21 4.41 2.32 -0.27
N ILE A 22 5.00 3.45 0.13
CA ILE A 22 4.80 4.75 -0.52
C ILE A 22 5.42 4.76 -1.92
N LEU A 23 6.68 4.30 -2.06
CA LEU A 23 7.38 4.25 -3.34
C LEU A 23 6.61 3.46 -4.39
N LEU A 24 6.13 2.26 -4.04
CA LEU A 24 5.37 1.42 -4.95
C LEU A 24 3.91 1.89 -5.10
N GLY A 25 3.32 2.45 -4.05
CA GLY A 25 1.95 2.95 -4.08
C GLY A 25 1.76 4.18 -4.96
N ILE A 26 2.80 5.00 -5.14
CA ILE A 26 2.77 6.17 -6.03
C ILE A 26 2.80 5.75 -7.52
N THR A 27 3.40 4.60 -7.84
CA THR A 27 3.63 4.18 -9.24
C THR A 27 2.34 4.09 -10.07
N PRO A 28 1.24 3.45 -9.61
CA PRO A 28 -0.03 3.43 -10.33
C PRO A 28 -0.63 4.83 -10.52
N GLY A 29 -0.55 5.69 -9.50
CA GLY A 29 -1.06 7.06 -9.57
C GLY A 29 -0.34 7.90 -10.62
N VAL A 30 0.99 7.74 -10.73
CA VAL A 30 1.80 8.39 -11.78
C VAL A 30 1.45 7.86 -13.17
N ILE A 31 1.31 6.54 -13.35
CA ILE A 31 0.93 5.95 -14.64
C ILE A 31 -0.44 6.47 -15.11
N VAL A 32 -1.43 6.51 -14.22
CA VAL A 32 -2.76 7.05 -14.54
C VAL A 32 -2.68 8.55 -14.86
N GLY A 33 -1.90 9.33 -14.10
CA GLY A 33 -1.66 10.74 -14.39
C GLY A 33 -1.01 10.98 -15.75
N LEU A 34 -0.07 10.11 -16.17
CA LEU A 34 0.57 10.16 -17.48
C LEU A 34 -0.41 9.79 -18.62
N LEU A 35 -1.28 8.81 -18.41
CA LEU A 35 -2.32 8.43 -19.39
C LEU A 35 -3.37 9.53 -19.58
N LEU A 36 -3.61 10.36 -18.56
CA LEU A 36 -4.58 11.46 -18.57
C LEU A 36 -3.98 12.82 -18.96
N GLN A 37 -2.77 12.86 -19.54
CA GLN A 37 -2.07 14.10 -19.93
C GLN A 37 -2.85 15.03 -20.86
N GLY A 38 -3.92 14.56 -21.51
CA GLY A 38 -4.82 15.40 -22.30
C GLY A 38 -5.67 16.39 -21.50
N ILE A 39 -5.70 16.29 -20.16
CA ILE A 39 -6.52 17.12 -19.27
C ILE A 39 -5.68 17.57 -18.04
N PRO A 40 -4.95 18.68 -18.12
CA PRO A 40 -3.91 19.05 -17.13
C PRO A 40 -4.44 19.32 -15.71
N ASP A 41 -5.59 19.97 -15.56
CA ASP A 41 -6.22 20.23 -14.25
C ASP A 41 -6.65 18.93 -13.53
N LEU A 42 -7.12 17.95 -14.32
CA LEU A 42 -7.53 16.64 -13.83
C LEU A 42 -6.30 15.82 -13.42
N ALA A 43 -5.23 15.86 -14.21
CA ALA A 43 -3.98 15.15 -13.94
C ALA A 43 -3.29 15.63 -12.65
N GLN A 44 -3.25 16.94 -12.37
CA GLN A 44 -2.70 17.46 -11.11
C GLN A 44 -3.53 17.06 -9.89
N SER A 45 -4.87 17.16 -9.98
CA SER A 45 -5.75 16.71 -8.89
C SER A 45 -5.66 15.21 -8.65
N LEU A 46 -5.51 14.40 -9.71
CA LEU A 46 -5.30 12.95 -9.62
C LEU A 46 -3.90 12.53 -9.18
N LEU A 47 -2.90 13.41 -9.16
CA LEU A 47 -1.59 13.12 -8.57
C LEU A 47 -1.55 13.47 -7.08
N ILE A 48 -2.16 14.59 -6.71
CA ILE A 48 -2.16 15.09 -5.33
C ILE A 48 -3.08 14.25 -4.44
N LEU A 49 -4.28 13.90 -4.93
CA LEU A 49 -5.28 13.20 -4.14
C LEU A 49 -4.83 11.78 -3.72
N PRO A 50 -4.29 10.93 -4.61
CA PRO A 50 -3.74 9.64 -4.21
C PRO A 50 -2.51 9.80 -3.34
N ALA A 51 -1.61 10.77 -3.60
CA ALA A 51 -0.45 10.98 -2.75
C ALA A 51 -0.84 11.30 -1.29
N CYS A 52 -1.88 12.11 -1.09
CA CYS A 52 -2.44 12.42 0.23
C CYS A 52 -3.09 11.22 0.93
N LEU A 53 -3.52 10.19 0.19
CA LEU A 53 -4.17 9.00 0.76
C LEU A 53 -3.24 7.78 0.85
N ILE A 54 -2.24 7.67 -0.04
CA ILE A 54 -1.24 6.60 -0.06
C ILE A 54 -0.33 6.69 1.16
N ILE A 55 0.11 7.90 1.53
CA ILE A 55 0.95 8.10 2.72
C ILE A 55 0.27 7.59 4.00
N PRO A 56 -0.94 8.06 4.38
CA PRO A 56 -1.61 7.54 5.58
C PRO A 56 -1.96 6.05 5.47
N SER A 57 -2.31 5.56 4.28
CA SER A 57 -2.57 4.13 4.05
C SER A 57 -1.32 3.27 4.30
N ALA A 58 -0.16 3.65 3.74
CA ALA A 58 1.10 2.94 3.94
C ALA A 58 1.57 2.98 5.40
N LEU A 59 1.40 4.12 6.08
CA LEU A 59 1.70 4.27 7.50
C LEU A 59 0.78 3.39 8.36
N LEU A 60 -0.51 3.31 8.04
CA LEU A 60 -1.46 2.46 8.75
C LEU A 60 -1.10 0.97 8.57
N ALA A 61 -0.83 0.53 7.34
CA ALA A 61 -0.39 -0.83 7.05
C ALA A 61 0.90 -1.17 7.83
N ALA A 62 1.90 -0.29 7.77
CA ALA A 62 3.15 -0.46 8.50
C ALA A 62 2.95 -0.51 10.02
N ALA A 63 2.04 0.30 10.56
CA ALA A 63 1.70 0.32 11.99
C ALA A 63 1.06 -1.00 12.42
N ILE A 64 0.11 -1.53 11.65
CA ILE A 64 -0.53 -2.83 11.91
C ILE A 64 0.53 -3.94 11.87
N ILE A 65 1.37 -3.98 10.84
CA ILE A 65 2.43 -4.97 10.68
C ILE A 65 3.43 -4.93 11.84
N ALA A 66 3.84 -3.73 12.25
CA ALA A 66 4.74 -3.54 13.38
C ALA A 66 4.10 -3.93 14.72
N LYS A 67 2.81 -3.61 14.92
CA LYS A 67 2.04 -3.97 16.12
C LYS A 67 1.80 -5.47 16.23
N CYS A 68 1.46 -6.12 15.13
CA CYS A 68 1.22 -7.56 15.05
C CYS A 68 2.51 -8.39 15.04
N ARG A 69 3.70 -7.74 15.01
CA ARG A 69 5.02 -8.39 15.02
C ARG A 69 5.17 -9.44 13.92
N ILE A 70 4.76 -9.09 12.71
CA ILE A 70 4.76 -10.01 11.57
C ILE A 70 6.20 -10.28 11.14
N TYR A 71 6.58 -11.55 11.04
CA TYR A 71 7.91 -11.96 10.61
C TYR A 71 7.94 -12.34 9.13
N ARG A 72 9.15 -12.43 8.57
CA ARG A 72 9.40 -12.89 7.22
C ARG A 72 9.38 -14.42 7.18
N ASP A 73 8.17 -14.95 7.18
CA ASP A 73 7.82 -16.33 6.83
C ASP A 73 6.69 -16.31 5.79
N SER A 74 6.34 -17.46 5.21
CA SER A 74 5.33 -17.52 4.15
C SER A 74 3.99 -16.93 4.57
N ASP A 75 3.53 -17.22 5.79
CA ASP A 75 2.27 -16.73 6.33
C ASP A 75 2.36 -15.24 6.69
N GLY A 76 3.50 -14.81 7.23
CA GLY A 76 3.76 -13.41 7.54
C GLY A 76 3.83 -12.53 6.29
N ILE A 77 4.47 -13.00 5.22
CA ILE A 77 4.49 -12.30 3.92
C ILE A 77 3.08 -12.22 3.34
N LEU A 78 2.32 -13.31 3.38
CA LEU A 78 0.92 -13.32 2.91
C LEU A 78 0.06 -12.33 3.71
N THR A 79 0.19 -12.32 5.03
CA THR A 79 -0.56 -11.43 5.92
C THR A 79 -0.20 -9.97 5.68
N ALA A 80 1.09 -9.63 5.59
CA ALA A 80 1.54 -8.28 5.30
C ALA A 80 1.10 -7.79 3.90
N THR A 81 1.10 -8.69 2.92
CA THR A 81 0.59 -8.42 1.57
C THR A 81 -0.92 -8.11 1.62
N ALA A 82 -1.70 -8.93 2.33
CA ALA A 82 -3.14 -8.71 2.48
C ALA A 82 -3.45 -7.38 3.17
N ILE A 83 -2.74 -7.04 4.25
CA ILE A 83 -2.89 -5.75 4.95
C ILE A 83 -2.61 -4.59 3.99
N SER A 84 -1.51 -4.67 3.24
CA SER A 84 -1.13 -3.62 2.28
C SER A 84 -2.15 -3.46 1.16
N VAL A 85 -2.62 -4.56 0.56
CA VAL A 85 -3.62 -4.56 -0.52
C VAL A 85 -4.96 -4.02 -0.03
N VAL A 86 -5.44 -4.46 1.13
CA VAL A 86 -6.70 -3.96 1.70
C VAL A 86 -6.60 -2.46 1.99
N SER A 87 -5.49 -2.02 2.58
CA SER A 87 -5.26 -0.59 2.85
C SER A 87 -5.20 0.23 1.55
N GLY A 88 -4.56 -0.30 0.51
CA GLY A 88 -4.50 0.31 -0.83
C GLY A 88 -5.87 0.38 -1.51
N MET A 89 -6.68 -0.68 -1.38
CA MET A 89 -8.05 -0.74 -1.92
C MET A 89 -8.97 0.29 -1.27
N VAL A 90 -8.90 0.44 0.05
CA VAL A 90 -9.67 1.47 0.78
C VAL A 90 -9.27 2.87 0.30
N CYS A 91 -7.96 3.11 0.16
CA CYS A 91 -7.42 4.37 -0.38
C CYS A 91 -7.95 4.65 -1.80
N ALA A 92 -7.88 3.66 -2.70
CA ALA A 92 -8.34 3.77 -4.07
C ALA A 92 -9.85 4.05 -4.16
N TYR A 93 -10.66 3.40 -3.31
CA TYR A 93 -12.11 3.61 -3.27
C TYR A 93 -12.46 5.02 -2.81
N ILE A 94 -11.77 5.55 -1.79
CA ILE A 94 -11.95 6.93 -1.33
C ILE A 94 -11.56 7.91 -2.45
N ALA A 95 -10.44 7.68 -3.12
CA ALA A 95 -10.00 8.52 -4.24
C ALA A 95 -11.02 8.52 -5.39
N TYR A 96 -11.55 7.35 -5.76
CA TYR A 96 -12.61 7.22 -6.76
C TYR A 96 -13.89 7.94 -6.33
N ALA A 97 -14.33 7.79 -5.08
CA ALA A 97 -15.54 8.45 -4.57
C ALA A 97 -15.41 9.98 -4.67
N VAL A 98 -14.27 10.54 -4.28
CA VAL A 98 -13.99 11.98 -4.42
C VAL A 98 -13.97 12.41 -5.89
N LEU A 99 -13.31 11.64 -6.76
CA LEU A 99 -13.29 11.92 -8.19
C LEU A 99 -14.70 11.87 -8.81
N SER A 100 -15.52 10.90 -8.41
CA SER A 100 -16.90 10.77 -8.85
C SER A 100 -17.77 11.95 -8.40
N LEU A 101 -17.59 12.44 -7.17
CA LEU A 101 -18.28 13.62 -6.67
C LEU A 101 -17.88 14.87 -7.45
N TYR A 102 -16.58 15.02 -7.73
CA TYR A 102 -16.07 16.13 -8.54
C TYR A 102 -16.62 16.11 -9.96
N ALA A 103 -16.60 14.95 -10.63
CA ALA A 103 -17.13 14.77 -11.97
C ALA A 103 -18.64 15.09 -12.04
N ASN A 104 -19.42 14.58 -11.08
CA ASN A 104 -20.86 14.87 -10.99
C ASN A 104 -21.13 16.37 -10.81
N HIS A 105 -20.30 17.08 -10.03
CA HIS A 105 -20.44 18.53 -9.84
C HIS A 105 -20.15 19.34 -11.12
N HIS A 106 -19.31 18.82 -12.02
CA HIS A 106 -18.98 19.45 -13.31
C HIS A 106 -19.78 18.90 -14.50
N GLY A 107 -20.85 18.15 -14.26
CA GLY A 107 -21.73 17.60 -15.31
C GLY A 107 -21.15 16.39 -16.05
N GLY A 108 -20.02 15.84 -15.59
CA GLY A 108 -19.45 14.59 -16.10
C GLY A 108 -20.19 13.37 -15.53
N LYS A 109 -20.38 12.35 -16.35
CA LYS A 109 -20.96 11.08 -15.92
C LYS A 109 -19.86 10.21 -15.29
N SER A 110 -20.07 9.80 -14.04
CA SER A 110 -19.22 8.79 -13.39
C SER A 110 -19.54 7.42 -14.01
N ASP A 111 -18.70 6.99 -14.95
CA ASP A 111 -18.88 5.69 -15.60
C ASP A 111 -18.36 4.58 -14.67
N GLY A 112 -19.24 3.65 -14.30
CA GLY A 112 -18.88 2.50 -13.46
C GLY A 112 -17.78 1.61 -14.06
N ASP A 113 -17.55 1.72 -15.37
CA ASP A 113 -16.47 1.05 -16.08
C ASP A 113 -15.08 1.58 -15.65
N LEU A 114 -14.98 2.90 -15.40
CA LEU A 114 -13.75 3.51 -14.89
C LEU A 114 -13.41 3.02 -13.48
N ALA A 115 -14.41 2.82 -12.62
CA ALA A 115 -14.24 2.27 -11.27
C ALA A 115 -13.67 0.86 -11.31
N ASN A 116 -14.17 0.04 -12.24
CA ASN A 116 -13.77 -1.35 -12.40
C ASN A 116 -12.34 -1.43 -12.94
N VAL A 117 -12.01 -0.62 -13.96
CA VAL A 117 -10.65 -0.51 -14.50
C VAL A 117 -9.65 -0.04 -13.42
N PHE A 118 -10.02 0.98 -12.63
CA PHE A 118 -9.16 1.49 -11.56
C PHE A 118 -8.91 0.42 -10.48
N THR A 119 -9.96 -0.33 -10.12
CA THR A 119 -9.88 -1.44 -9.17
C THR A 119 -8.96 -2.54 -9.70
N ILE A 120 -9.10 -2.94 -10.96
CA ILE A 120 -8.25 -3.96 -11.59
C ILE A 120 -6.79 -3.52 -11.59
N ILE A 121 -6.49 -2.27 -11.96
CA ILE A 121 -5.11 -1.74 -11.97
C ILE A 121 -4.52 -1.75 -10.56
N VAL A 122 -5.27 -1.29 -9.56
CA VAL A 122 -4.82 -1.25 -8.16
C VAL A 122 -4.56 -2.66 -7.62
N VAL A 123 -5.42 -3.63 -7.92
CA VAL A 123 -5.23 -5.02 -7.46
C VAL A 123 -4.07 -5.69 -8.20
N ALA A 124 -4.01 -5.56 -9.53
CA ALA A 124 -3.00 -6.20 -10.37
C ALA A 124 -1.58 -5.70 -10.06
N LEU A 125 -1.43 -4.41 -9.75
CA LEU A 125 -0.14 -3.83 -9.36
C LEU A 125 0.11 -3.89 -7.85
N GLY A 126 -0.94 -3.82 -7.04
CA GLY A 126 -0.86 -3.79 -5.59
C GLY A 126 -0.46 -5.11 -4.97
N ILE A 127 -0.90 -6.26 -5.52
CA ILE A 127 -0.51 -7.58 -5.01
C ILE A 127 1.01 -7.82 -5.17
N PRO A 128 1.61 -7.67 -6.36
CA PRO A 128 3.07 -7.80 -6.52
C PRO A 128 3.83 -6.78 -5.67
N ALA A 129 3.37 -5.53 -5.63
CA ALA A 129 4.01 -4.48 -4.84
C ALA A 129 3.98 -4.77 -3.33
N GLY A 130 2.83 -5.22 -2.82
CA GLY A 130 2.66 -5.61 -1.42
C GLY A 130 3.54 -6.80 -1.05
N TRP A 131 3.62 -7.79 -1.93
CA TRP A 131 4.46 -8.97 -1.73
C TRP A 131 5.95 -8.62 -1.73
N ILE A 132 6.42 -7.87 -2.73
CA ILE A 132 7.82 -7.40 -2.81
C ILE A 132 8.16 -6.58 -1.56
N THR A 133 7.29 -5.65 -1.16
CA THR A 133 7.46 -4.85 0.05
C THR A 133 7.60 -5.74 1.27
N ALA A 134 6.68 -6.68 1.48
CA ALA A 134 6.72 -7.59 2.62
C ALA A 134 8.00 -8.44 2.63
N PHE A 135 8.43 -8.96 1.48
CA PHE A 135 9.61 -9.80 1.36
C PHE A 135 10.91 -9.09 1.77
N PHE A 136 11.07 -7.82 1.37
CA PHE A 136 12.29 -7.06 1.65
C PHE A 136 12.30 -6.35 3.01
N THR A 137 11.13 -6.02 3.56
CA THR A 137 11.03 -5.16 4.74
C THR A 137 10.78 -5.92 6.04
N LEU A 138 10.19 -7.12 5.98
CA LEU A 138 9.92 -7.94 7.16
C LEU A 138 11.21 -8.56 7.72
N PRO A 139 11.35 -8.65 9.05
CA PRO A 139 12.52 -9.23 9.69
C PRO A 139 12.42 -10.76 9.69
N ALA A 140 13.56 -11.45 9.57
CA ALA A 140 13.60 -12.90 9.73
C ALA A 140 13.13 -13.31 11.13
N LYS A 141 12.41 -14.45 11.21
CA LYS A 141 12.05 -15.05 12.49
C LYS A 141 13.33 -15.51 13.21
N PRO A 142 13.52 -15.16 14.50
CA PRO A 142 14.69 -15.64 15.24
C PRO A 142 14.65 -17.16 15.37
N VAL A 143 15.77 -17.81 15.04
CA VAL A 143 15.94 -19.27 15.19
C VAL A 143 16.21 -19.56 16.68
N PRO A 144 15.40 -20.41 17.35
CA PRO A 144 15.72 -20.84 18.71
C PRO A 144 17.04 -21.64 18.70
N PRO A 145 17.90 -21.52 19.73
CA PRO A 145 19.13 -22.29 19.79
C PRO A 145 18.80 -23.79 19.82
N GLU A 146 19.52 -24.60 19.03
CA GLU A 146 19.45 -26.05 19.13
C GLU A 146 19.86 -26.47 20.55
N GLU A 147 19.03 -27.28 21.20
CA GLU A 147 19.39 -27.92 22.46
C GLU A 147 20.50 -28.93 22.16
N HIS A 148 21.72 -28.63 22.62
CA HIS A 148 22.86 -29.56 22.63
C HIS A 148 23.14 -29.97 24.08
#